data_AF-A0A920BXD3-F1
#
_entry.id   AF-A0A920BXD3-F1
#
_cell.length_a   1.000
_cell.length_b   1.000
_cell.length_c   1.000
_cell.angle_alpha   90.00
_cell.angle_beta   90.00
_cell.angle_gamma   90.00
#
_symmetry.space_group_name_H-M   'P 1'
#
loop_
_entity.id
_entity.type
_entity.pdbx_description
1 polymer ?
#
loop_
_entity_poly.entity_id
_entity_poly.type
_entity_poly.pdbx_seq_one_letter_code
_entity_poly.pdbx_strand_id
1 'polypeptide(L)'
;MNKVNKKKNVKKTKQAVRRRIVFAIVLVPMTIFIALIFYIGHLFNGNQEVDRPLIPEEFIPIYKAAEQEFGVPWYLLAAHHRVETIFSTMDPMLSPAGAEGPMQFMPCTFVGWTHPSCDGLGEGDIPEEDKVDPEIIKKYNGYGIDANGDGKADPWDIEDAIFSAANFLSHSGAAEGEVEKAIYTYNHSDQYVEDVLHYMNLYKEKYVEEDEDDIET
;
A
#
# COMPACT_ATOMS: atom_id res chain seq x y z
N MET A 1 79.62 -13.04 24.95
CA MET A 1 78.34 -12.75 24.26
C MET A 1 77.17 -12.92 25.24
N ASN A 2 76.55 -11.87 25.81
CA ASN A 2 75.28 -12.03 26.58
C ASN A 2 74.41 -10.78 26.88
N LYS A 3 74.75 -9.57 26.42
CA LYS A 3 73.91 -8.37 26.67
C LYS A 3 72.83 -8.09 25.61
N VAL A 4 72.95 -8.65 24.41
CA VAL A 4 72.08 -8.32 23.27
C VAL A 4 70.73 -9.09 23.32
N ASN A 5 70.72 -10.34 23.78
CA ASN A 5 69.49 -11.15 23.85
C ASN A 5 68.53 -10.73 24.98
N LYS A 6 69.03 -10.24 26.11
CA LYS A 6 68.19 -9.78 27.24
C LYS A 6 67.37 -8.54 26.88
N LYS A 7 67.93 -7.60 26.11
CA LYS A 7 67.21 -6.39 25.63
C LYS A 7 66.13 -6.72 24.59
N LYS A 8 66.35 -7.71 23.73
CA LYS A 8 65.35 -8.14 22.72
C LYS A 8 64.13 -8.81 23.38
N ASN A 9 64.35 -9.66 24.39
CA ASN A 9 63.24 -10.31 25.11
C ASN A 9 62.40 -9.31 25.91
N VAL A 10 63.01 -8.37 26.63
CA VAL A 10 62.26 -7.34 27.40
C VAL A 10 61.42 -6.44 26.48
N LYS A 11 61.89 -6.11 25.27
CA LYS A 11 61.11 -5.35 24.28
C LYS A 11 59.92 -6.15 23.74
N LYS A 12 60.10 -7.45 23.44
CA LYS A 12 58.99 -8.33 23.00
C LYS A 12 57.91 -8.48 24.08
N THR A 13 58.29 -8.67 25.34
CA THR A 13 57.33 -8.80 26.45
C THR A 13 56.56 -7.51 26.70
N LYS A 14 57.23 -6.34 26.68
CA LYS A 14 56.56 -5.03 26.81
C LYS A 14 55.60 -4.74 25.64
N GLN A 15 55.95 -5.15 24.42
CA GLN A 15 55.08 -5.01 23.24
C GLN A 15 53.86 -5.93 23.30
N ALA A 16 54.01 -7.16 23.81
CA ALA A 16 52.91 -8.10 24.01
C ALA A 16 51.94 -7.63 25.11
N VAL A 17 52.45 -7.08 26.22
CA VAL A 17 51.63 -6.50 27.30
C VAL A 17 50.90 -5.23 26.80
N ARG A 18 51.58 -4.36 26.06
CA ARG A 18 50.97 -3.14 25.48
C ARG A 18 49.87 -3.49 24.46
N ARG A 19 50.05 -4.54 23.65
CA ARG A 19 48.99 -5.06 22.76
C ARG A 19 47.80 -5.60 23.57
N ARG A 20 48.03 -6.40 24.62
CA ARG A 20 46.96 -6.94 25.48
C ARG A 20 46.17 -5.83 26.21
N ILE A 21 46.84 -4.77 26.65
CA ILE A 21 46.19 -3.61 27.29
C ILE A 21 45.38 -2.78 26.28
N VAL A 22 45.90 -2.53 25.07
CA VAL A 22 45.15 -1.84 24.01
C VAL A 22 43.95 -2.67 23.55
N PHE A 23 44.11 -3.99 23.41
CA PHE A 23 42.99 -4.90 23.12
C PHE A 23 41.92 -4.87 24.23
N ALA A 24 42.31 -4.85 25.51
CA ALA A 24 41.36 -4.74 26.62
C ALA A 24 40.67 -3.37 26.71
N ILE A 25 41.38 -2.27 26.41
CA ILE A 25 40.82 -0.90 26.43
C ILE A 25 39.91 -0.62 25.23
N VAL A 26 40.04 -1.35 24.12
CA VAL A 26 39.19 -1.16 22.93
C VAL A 26 38.07 -2.21 22.86
N LEU A 27 38.36 -3.49 23.09
CA LEU A 27 37.36 -4.56 22.94
C LEU A 27 36.36 -4.58 24.09
N VAL A 28 36.76 -4.30 25.33
CA VAL A 28 35.82 -4.32 26.47
C VAL A 28 34.77 -3.21 26.37
N PRO A 29 35.09 -1.93 26.09
CA PRO A 29 34.05 -0.93 25.85
C PRO A 29 33.29 -1.20 24.55
N MET A 30 33.88 -1.84 23.53
CA MET A 30 33.14 -2.23 22.32
C MET A 30 32.12 -3.35 22.62
N THR A 31 32.46 -4.35 23.43
CA THR A 31 31.50 -5.39 23.84
C THR A 31 30.42 -4.84 24.77
N ILE A 32 30.78 -3.89 25.64
CA ILE A 32 29.79 -3.20 26.48
C ILE A 32 28.89 -2.33 25.61
N PHE A 33 29.42 -1.63 24.61
CA PHE A 33 28.65 -0.83 23.67
C PHE A 33 27.71 -1.69 22.82
N ILE A 34 28.18 -2.83 22.32
CA ILE A 34 27.34 -3.79 21.59
C ILE A 34 26.24 -4.34 22.51
N ALA A 35 26.56 -4.74 23.74
CA ALA A 35 25.58 -5.19 24.72
C ALA A 35 24.59 -4.06 25.10
N LEU A 36 25.04 -2.81 25.13
CA LEU A 36 24.19 -1.64 25.35
C LEU A 36 23.24 -1.41 24.17
N ILE A 37 23.68 -1.60 22.93
CA ILE A 37 22.82 -1.54 21.74
C ILE A 37 21.76 -2.65 21.81
N PHE A 38 22.13 -3.88 22.15
CA PHE A 38 21.17 -4.97 22.31
C PHE A 38 20.21 -4.74 23.48
N TYR A 39 20.68 -4.19 24.60
CA TYR A 39 19.87 -3.86 25.76
C TYR A 39 18.91 -2.69 25.48
N ILE A 40 19.38 -1.65 24.79
CA ILE A 40 18.56 -0.54 24.31
C ILE A 40 17.53 -1.05 23.29
N GLY A 41 17.95 -1.87 22.32
CA GLY A 41 17.06 -2.53 21.39
C GLY A 41 15.98 -3.36 22.11
N HIS A 42 16.34 -4.08 23.18
CA HIS A 42 15.38 -4.82 24.00
C HIS A 42 14.44 -3.90 24.81
N LEU A 43 14.92 -2.75 25.30
CA LEU A 43 14.10 -1.73 25.95
C LEU A 43 13.14 -1.04 24.98
N PHE A 44 13.53 -0.88 23.72
CA PHE A 44 12.69 -0.37 22.64
C PHE A 44 11.86 -1.46 21.95
N ASN A 45 12.05 -2.73 22.31
CA ASN A 45 11.20 -3.85 21.93
C ASN A 45 9.97 -3.94 22.85
N GLY A 46 9.47 -2.78 23.29
CA GLY A 46 8.12 -2.69 23.83
C GLY A 46 7.15 -2.94 22.69
N ASN A 47 6.07 -3.66 22.95
CA ASN A 47 4.94 -3.81 22.05
C ASN A 47 4.46 -2.41 21.63
N GLN A 48 5.02 -1.87 20.55
CA GLN A 48 4.33 -0.87 19.77
C GLN A 48 3.24 -1.68 19.09
N GLU A 49 2.03 -1.57 19.63
CA GLU A 49 0.85 -1.77 18.82
C GLU A 49 1.08 -0.92 17.58
N VAL A 50 1.46 -1.55 16.48
CA VAL A 50 1.64 -0.84 15.22
C VAL A 50 0.28 -0.26 14.94
N ASP A 51 0.15 1.06 14.97
CA ASP A 51 -1.09 1.76 14.66
C ASP A 51 -1.48 1.35 13.23
N ARG A 52 -2.34 0.33 13.14
CA ARG A 52 -2.78 -0.26 11.89
C ARG A 52 -3.65 0.80 11.24
N PRO A 53 -3.33 1.31 10.04
CA PRO A 53 -4.10 2.39 9.44
C PRO A 53 -5.55 1.93 9.31
N LEU A 54 -6.47 2.58 9.98
CA LEU A 54 -7.87 2.17 10.01
C LEU A 54 -8.59 2.56 8.72
N ILE A 55 -9.60 1.78 8.35
CA ILE A 55 -10.54 2.18 7.29
C ILE A 55 -11.44 3.26 7.91
N PRO A 56 -11.55 4.45 7.28
CA PRO A 56 -12.51 5.46 7.74
C PRO A 56 -13.93 4.90 7.67
N GLU A 57 -14.66 5.00 8.79
CA GLU A 57 -15.98 4.37 8.98
C GLU A 57 -17.00 4.86 7.95
N GLU A 58 -16.87 6.11 7.49
CA GLU A 58 -17.75 6.72 6.50
C GLU A 58 -17.74 5.99 5.15
N PHE A 59 -16.66 5.30 4.80
CA PHE A 59 -16.55 4.59 3.50
C PHE A 59 -16.98 3.13 3.59
N ILE A 60 -17.03 2.55 4.79
CA ILE A 60 -17.39 1.13 4.98
C ILE A 60 -18.76 0.78 4.37
N PRO A 61 -19.83 1.58 4.57
CA PRO A 61 -21.12 1.29 3.94
C PRO A 61 -21.05 1.26 2.41
N ILE A 62 -20.25 2.14 1.80
CA ILE A 62 -20.08 2.23 0.35
C ILE A 62 -19.36 0.98 -0.18
N TYR A 63 -18.26 0.57 0.47
CA TYR A 63 -17.55 -0.66 0.07
C TYR A 63 -18.43 -1.90 0.19
N LYS A 64 -19.20 -2.02 1.28
CA LYS A 64 -20.12 -3.15 1.50
C LYS A 64 -21.25 -3.16 0.47
N ALA A 65 -21.75 -1.99 0.07
CA ALA A 65 -22.75 -1.89 -1.01
C ALA A 65 -22.17 -2.31 -2.37
N ALA A 66 -20.98 -1.83 -2.71
CA ALA A 66 -20.28 -2.23 -3.94
C ALA A 66 -19.93 -3.73 -3.96
N GLU A 67 -19.56 -4.32 -2.82
CA GLU A 67 -19.36 -5.77 -2.68
C GLU A 67 -20.64 -6.55 -2.99
N GLN A 68 -21.79 -6.10 -2.48
CA GLN A 68 -23.08 -6.74 -2.75
C GLN A 68 -23.44 -6.73 -4.24
N GLU A 69 -23.07 -5.67 -4.97
CA GLU A 69 -23.38 -5.53 -6.39
C GLU A 69 -22.40 -6.29 -7.28
N PHE A 70 -21.09 -6.20 -7.00
CA PHE A 70 -20.04 -6.68 -7.90
C PHE A 70 -19.34 -7.95 -7.43
N GLY A 71 -19.61 -8.41 -6.20
CA GLY A 71 -18.96 -9.59 -5.60
C GLY A 71 -17.49 -9.41 -5.26
N VAL A 72 -16.98 -8.17 -5.31
CA VAL A 72 -15.59 -7.84 -4.96
C VAL A 72 -15.49 -7.63 -3.45
N PRO A 73 -14.62 -8.35 -2.73
CA PRO A 73 -14.52 -8.23 -1.27
C PRO A 73 -14.36 -6.78 -0.82
N TRP A 74 -15.16 -6.32 0.15
CA TRP A 74 -15.15 -4.91 0.55
C TRP A 74 -13.78 -4.46 1.10
N TYR A 75 -13.03 -5.37 1.73
CA TYR A 75 -11.66 -5.15 2.18
C TYR A 75 -10.67 -4.87 1.04
N LEU A 76 -10.91 -5.46 -0.15
CA LEU A 76 -10.08 -5.24 -1.34
C LEU A 76 -10.33 -3.84 -1.91
N LEU A 77 -11.57 -3.35 -1.88
CA LEU A 77 -11.91 -1.99 -2.28
C LEU A 77 -11.28 -0.96 -1.34
N ALA A 78 -11.36 -1.18 -0.03
CA ALA A 78 -10.69 -0.34 0.96
C ALA A 78 -9.17 -0.33 0.77
N ALA A 79 -8.56 -1.48 0.45
CA ALA A 79 -7.13 -1.57 0.18
C ALA A 79 -6.71 -0.75 -1.05
N HIS A 80 -7.47 -0.79 -2.15
CA HIS A 80 -7.22 0.06 -3.31
C HIS A 80 -7.33 1.55 -2.94
N HIS A 81 -8.42 1.95 -2.28
CA HIS A 81 -8.61 3.36 -1.89
C HIS A 81 -7.49 3.87 -0.96
N ARG A 82 -6.96 3.00 -0.08
CA ARG A 82 -5.79 3.30 0.75
C ARG A 82 -4.53 3.52 -0.07
N VAL A 83 -4.26 2.64 -1.04
CA VAL A 83 -3.04 2.67 -1.86
C VAL A 83 -3.06 3.84 -2.85
N GLU A 84 -4.22 4.12 -3.45
CA GLU A 84 -4.36 5.18 -4.44
C GLU A 84 -4.25 6.58 -3.84
N THR A 85 -4.99 6.86 -2.77
CA THR A 85 -5.14 8.25 -2.27
C THR A 85 -5.10 8.40 -0.76
N ILE A 86 -4.74 7.33 -0.04
CA ILE A 86 -4.81 7.31 1.43
C ILE A 86 -6.22 7.70 1.89
N PHE A 87 -7.24 7.03 1.32
CA PHE A 87 -8.64 7.33 1.59
C PHE A 87 -9.03 8.79 1.29
N SER A 88 -8.69 9.27 0.08
CA SER A 88 -9.00 10.64 -0.38
C SER A 88 -8.39 11.77 0.45
N THR A 89 -7.27 11.51 1.15
CA THR A 89 -6.57 12.55 1.92
C THR A 89 -5.41 13.20 1.17
N MET A 90 -5.06 12.69 -0.01
CA MET A 90 -4.08 13.31 -0.91
C MET A 90 -4.68 14.54 -1.60
N ASP A 91 -3.84 15.59 -1.76
CA ASP A 91 -4.20 16.81 -2.48
C ASP A 91 -3.01 17.26 -3.36
N PRO A 92 -3.16 17.31 -4.70
CA PRO A 92 -4.35 16.94 -5.46
C PRO A 92 -4.49 15.41 -5.65
N MET A 93 -5.72 14.94 -5.89
CA MET A 93 -5.99 13.58 -6.42
C MET A 93 -5.95 13.54 -7.95
N LEU A 94 -5.03 14.31 -8.55
CA LEU A 94 -4.74 14.31 -9.99
C LEU A 94 -3.27 13.94 -10.17
N SER A 95 -3.01 12.78 -10.76
CA SER A 95 -1.64 12.31 -10.96
C SER A 95 -0.97 13.02 -12.15
N PRO A 96 0.37 13.07 -12.21
CA PRO A 96 1.08 13.58 -13.38
C PRO A 96 0.80 12.80 -14.69
N ALA A 97 0.33 11.55 -14.57
CA ALA A 97 -0.07 10.74 -15.70
C ALA A 97 -1.56 10.94 -16.06
N GLY A 98 -2.29 11.83 -15.37
CA GLY A 98 -3.70 12.10 -15.66
C GLY A 98 -4.68 11.13 -15.00
N ALA A 99 -4.26 10.35 -14.00
CA ALA A 99 -5.17 9.56 -13.19
C ALA A 99 -5.97 10.47 -12.24
N GLU A 100 -7.27 10.27 -12.14
CA GLU A 100 -8.20 11.20 -11.49
C GLU A 100 -8.95 10.56 -10.31
N GLY A 101 -9.20 11.39 -9.28
CA GLY A 101 -10.14 11.09 -8.20
C GLY A 101 -9.68 10.07 -7.14
N PRO A 102 -10.57 9.72 -6.19
CA PRO A 102 -10.28 8.85 -5.04
C PRO A 102 -9.63 7.51 -5.38
N MET A 103 -10.00 6.94 -6.53
CA MET A 103 -9.54 5.63 -7.00
C MET A 103 -8.53 5.72 -8.16
N GLN A 104 -8.04 6.92 -8.46
CA GLN A 104 -7.01 7.21 -9.49
C GLN A 104 -7.26 6.49 -10.81
N PHE A 105 -8.43 6.71 -11.40
CA PHE A 105 -8.75 6.16 -12.71
C PHE A 105 -8.06 6.94 -13.82
N MET A 106 -7.44 6.22 -14.76
CA MET A 106 -7.10 6.80 -16.06
C MET A 106 -8.38 7.06 -16.87
N PRO A 107 -8.51 8.19 -17.59
CA PRO A 107 -9.76 8.53 -18.29
C PRO A 107 -10.19 7.48 -19.31
N CYS A 108 -9.26 6.85 -20.02
CA CYS A 108 -9.58 5.77 -20.96
C CYS A 108 -10.00 4.46 -20.30
N THR A 109 -9.63 4.23 -19.04
CA THR A 109 -10.19 3.14 -18.25
C THR A 109 -11.61 3.49 -17.81
N PHE A 110 -11.82 4.71 -17.31
CA PHE A 110 -13.10 5.14 -16.79
C PHE A 110 -14.17 5.23 -17.89
N VAL A 111 -13.87 5.94 -18.99
CA VAL A 111 -14.77 6.17 -20.13
C VAL A 111 -14.77 5.02 -21.13
N GLY A 112 -13.63 4.35 -21.29
CA GLY A 112 -13.50 3.15 -22.10
C GLY A 112 -12.53 3.30 -23.27
N TRP A 113 -11.67 2.29 -23.42
CA TRP A 113 -10.57 2.24 -24.38
C TRP A 113 -10.99 2.28 -25.85
N THR A 114 -12.27 2.12 -26.15
CA THR A 114 -12.79 2.23 -27.52
C THR A 114 -13.11 3.67 -27.92
N HIS A 115 -12.97 4.65 -27.01
CA HIS A 115 -13.05 6.07 -27.33
C HIS A 115 -11.93 6.46 -28.31
N PRO A 116 -12.21 7.22 -29.37
CA PRO A 116 -11.25 7.46 -30.47
C PRO A 116 -10.00 8.25 -30.06
N SER A 117 -10.04 8.98 -28.93
CA SER A 117 -8.87 9.70 -28.40
C SER A 117 -8.02 8.85 -27.46
N CYS A 118 -8.41 7.61 -27.15
CA CYS A 118 -7.67 6.76 -26.22
C CYS A 118 -6.44 6.13 -26.86
N ASP A 119 -5.29 6.39 -26.25
CA ASP A 119 -3.99 5.86 -26.61
C ASP A 119 -3.06 5.82 -25.38
N GLY A 120 -1.77 5.51 -25.62
CA GLY A 120 -0.73 5.69 -24.61
C GLY A 120 -0.98 4.92 -23.31
N LEU A 121 -0.92 5.65 -22.19
CA LEU A 121 -1.15 5.12 -20.84
C LEU A 121 -2.61 5.28 -20.39
N GLY A 122 -3.47 5.83 -21.25
CA GLY A 122 -4.91 5.94 -21.02
C GLY A 122 -5.37 7.34 -20.65
N GLU A 123 -4.58 8.38 -20.94
CA GLU A 123 -4.95 9.78 -20.70
C GLU A 123 -6.18 10.20 -21.50
N GLY A 124 -6.15 10.02 -22.82
CA GLY A 124 -7.24 10.36 -23.73
C GLY A 124 -7.63 11.85 -23.74
N ASP A 125 -7.74 12.47 -24.93
CA ASP A 125 -8.35 13.79 -25.07
C ASP A 125 -9.89 13.65 -25.08
N ILE A 126 -10.48 13.44 -23.90
CA ILE A 126 -11.93 13.21 -23.70
C ILE A 126 -12.54 14.49 -23.11
N PRO A 127 -13.60 15.07 -23.72
CA PRO A 127 -14.30 16.22 -23.16
C PRO A 127 -14.80 15.96 -21.73
N GLU A 128 -14.72 16.98 -20.86
CA GLU A 128 -15.11 16.83 -19.44
C GLU A 128 -16.58 16.42 -19.28
N GLU A 129 -17.48 16.90 -20.15
CA GLU A 129 -18.87 16.47 -20.18
C GLU A 129 -19.03 14.99 -20.53
N ASP A 130 -18.16 14.45 -21.40
CA ASP A 130 -18.19 13.06 -21.86
C ASP A 130 -17.59 12.12 -20.80
N LYS A 131 -16.67 12.62 -19.96
CA LYS A 131 -16.02 11.82 -18.90
C LYS A 131 -16.99 11.35 -17.83
N VAL A 132 -18.08 12.08 -17.63
CA VAL A 132 -19.06 11.82 -16.57
C VAL A 132 -20.41 11.35 -17.10
N ASP A 133 -20.61 11.28 -18.42
CA ASP A 133 -21.87 10.86 -19.04
C ASP A 133 -21.97 9.31 -19.06
N PRO A 134 -22.92 8.71 -18.31
CA PRO A 134 -23.06 7.25 -18.23
C PRO A 134 -23.33 6.58 -19.59
N GLU A 135 -24.03 7.26 -20.51
CA GLU A 135 -24.32 6.72 -21.83
C GLU A 135 -23.07 6.73 -22.72
N ILE A 136 -22.20 7.73 -22.57
CA ILE A 136 -20.91 7.78 -23.26
C ILE A 136 -19.96 6.71 -22.72
N ILE A 137 -19.85 6.57 -21.39
CA ILE A 137 -19.04 5.54 -20.75
C ILE A 137 -19.47 4.15 -21.22
N LYS A 138 -20.78 3.88 -21.19
CA LYS A 138 -21.33 2.61 -21.69
C LYS A 138 -21.06 2.39 -23.18
N LYS A 139 -21.21 3.43 -24.01
CA LYS A 139 -20.96 3.37 -25.46
C LYS A 139 -19.52 2.95 -25.76
N TYR A 140 -18.55 3.42 -24.98
CA TYR A 140 -17.14 3.11 -25.17
C TYR A 140 -16.63 1.97 -24.29
N ASN A 141 -17.54 1.31 -23.58
CA ASN A 141 -17.30 0.12 -22.78
C ASN A 141 -16.35 0.39 -21.59
N GLY A 142 -16.47 1.59 -21.01
CA GLY A 142 -15.76 1.99 -19.80
C GLY A 142 -16.36 1.41 -18.53
N TYR A 143 -15.66 1.66 -17.42
CA TYR A 143 -16.00 1.11 -16.10
C TYR A 143 -16.70 2.09 -15.17
N GLY A 144 -16.84 3.36 -15.55
CA GLY A 144 -17.55 4.36 -14.76
C GLY A 144 -19.00 3.98 -14.48
N ILE A 145 -19.43 4.14 -13.22
CA ILE A 145 -20.78 3.85 -12.73
C ILE A 145 -21.33 5.12 -12.04
N ASP A 146 -22.55 5.51 -12.39
CA ASP A 146 -23.39 6.48 -11.65
C ASP A 146 -24.07 5.70 -10.52
N ALA A 147 -23.39 5.62 -9.38
CA ALA A 147 -23.79 4.78 -8.26
C ALA A 147 -24.79 5.50 -7.35
N ASN A 148 -24.62 6.81 -7.18
CA ASN A 148 -25.51 7.63 -6.36
C ASN A 148 -26.82 8.03 -7.10
N GLY A 149 -26.89 7.82 -8.41
CA GLY A 149 -28.09 8.03 -9.23
C GLY A 149 -28.37 9.49 -9.57
N ASP A 150 -27.36 10.36 -9.54
CA ASP A 150 -27.51 11.79 -9.83
C ASP A 150 -27.50 12.13 -11.33
N GLY A 151 -27.28 11.13 -12.18
CA GLY A 151 -27.21 11.25 -13.63
C GLY A 151 -25.80 11.40 -14.17
N LYS A 152 -24.77 11.28 -13.33
CA LYS A 152 -23.36 11.32 -13.71
C LYS A 152 -22.61 10.15 -13.07
N ALA A 153 -21.65 9.61 -13.80
CA ALA A 153 -20.64 8.74 -13.24
C ALA A 153 -19.37 9.58 -13.07
N ASP A 154 -19.18 10.21 -11.90
CA ASP A 154 -18.07 11.13 -11.69
C ASP A 154 -16.89 10.42 -11.01
N PRO A 155 -15.70 10.33 -11.63
CA PRO A 155 -14.54 9.71 -10.98
C PRO A 155 -14.08 10.49 -9.73
N TRP A 156 -14.56 11.72 -9.51
CA TRP A 156 -14.31 12.54 -8.32
C TRP A 156 -15.39 12.39 -7.24
N ASP A 157 -16.55 11.83 -7.56
CA ASP A 157 -17.53 11.44 -6.55
C ASP A 157 -17.09 10.12 -5.89
N ILE A 158 -17.15 10.07 -4.57
CA ILE A 158 -16.58 8.95 -3.82
C ILE A 158 -17.39 7.66 -4.01
N GLU A 159 -18.71 7.75 -4.12
CA GLU A 159 -19.58 6.58 -4.29
C GLU A 159 -19.40 6.01 -5.70
N ASP A 160 -19.45 6.88 -6.72
CA ASP A 160 -19.20 6.50 -8.11
C ASP A 160 -17.81 5.91 -8.31
N ALA A 161 -16.76 6.52 -7.74
CA ALA A 161 -15.39 6.03 -7.87
C ALA A 161 -15.21 4.63 -7.26
N ILE A 162 -15.77 4.38 -6.07
CA ILE A 162 -15.70 3.08 -5.40
C ILE A 162 -16.46 2.01 -6.18
N PHE A 163 -17.67 2.32 -6.66
CA PHE A 163 -18.47 1.39 -7.46
C PHE A 163 -17.81 1.11 -8.82
N SER A 164 -17.20 2.12 -9.44
CA SER A 164 -16.44 1.97 -10.68
C SER A 164 -15.21 1.07 -10.48
N ALA A 165 -14.51 1.19 -9.34
CA ALA A 165 -13.40 0.31 -8.98
C ALA A 165 -13.87 -1.14 -8.75
N ALA A 166 -15.01 -1.32 -8.07
CA ALA A 166 -15.62 -2.65 -7.90
C ALA A 166 -16.03 -3.27 -9.25
N ASN A 167 -16.63 -2.47 -10.15
CA ASN A 167 -16.97 -2.88 -11.50
C ASN A 167 -15.73 -3.34 -12.29
N PHE A 168 -14.65 -2.55 -12.28
CA PHE A 168 -13.39 -2.89 -12.93
C PHE A 168 -12.78 -4.18 -12.37
N LEU A 169 -12.67 -4.29 -11.04
CA LEU A 169 -12.04 -5.43 -10.38
C LEU A 169 -12.83 -6.72 -10.58
N SER A 170 -14.16 -6.64 -10.56
CA SER A 170 -15.05 -7.77 -10.86
C SER A 170 -14.81 -8.27 -12.29
N HIS A 171 -14.85 -7.39 -13.29
CA HIS A 171 -14.54 -7.75 -14.69
C HIS A 171 -13.11 -8.28 -14.89
N SER A 172 -12.19 -7.93 -13.99
CA SER A 172 -10.80 -8.39 -14.03
C SER A 172 -10.57 -9.73 -13.32
N GLY A 173 -11.60 -10.32 -12.69
CA GLY A 173 -11.57 -11.65 -12.10
C GLY A 173 -11.65 -11.70 -10.57
N ALA A 174 -11.76 -10.56 -9.88
CA ALA A 174 -11.70 -10.52 -8.42
C ALA A 174 -12.88 -11.26 -7.77
N ALA A 175 -14.07 -11.16 -8.35
CA ALA A 175 -15.27 -11.83 -7.86
C ALA A 175 -15.20 -13.36 -8.03
N GLU A 176 -14.43 -13.84 -9.00
CA GLU A 176 -14.14 -15.25 -9.25
C GLU A 176 -12.96 -15.78 -8.43
N GLY A 177 -12.34 -14.94 -7.60
CA GLY A 177 -11.19 -15.29 -6.77
C GLY A 177 -9.83 -15.10 -7.45
N GLU A 178 -9.78 -14.56 -8.68
CA GLU A 178 -8.53 -14.19 -9.38
C GLU A 178 -7.99 -12.83 -8.88
N VAL A 179 -7.92 -12.66 -7.55
CA VAL A 179 -7.65 -11.37 -6.89
C VAL A 179 -6.32 -10.75 -7.34
N GLU A 180 -5.21 -11.49 -7.32
CA GLU A 180 -3.90 -10.95 -7.69
C GLU A 180 -3.86 -10.47 -9.15
N LYS A 181 -4.50 -11.23 -10.06
CA LYS A 181 -4.62 -10.86 -11.47
C LYS A 181 -5.46 -9.60 -11.63
N ALA A 182 -6.57 -9.48 -10.90
CA ALA A 182 -7.42 -8.30 -10.96
C ALA A 182 -6.67 -7.05 -10.48
N ILE A 183 -5.94 -7.15 -9.38
CA ILE A 183 -5.09 -6.06 -8.86
C ILE A 183 -4.01 -5.67 -9.88
N TYR A 184 -3.33 -6.66 -10.48
CA TYR A 184 -2.33 -6.39 -11.50
C TYR A 184 -2.92 -5.75 -12.77
N THR A 185 -4.17 -6.09 -13.10
CA THR A 185 -4.89 -5.47 -14.23
C THR A 185 -5.20 -4.00 -13.93
N TYR A 186 -5.50 -3.67 -12.67
CA TYR A 186 -5.71 -2.29 -12.21
C TYR A 186 -4.43 -1.46 -12.37
N ASN A 187 -3.30 -2.02 -11.92
CA ASN A 187 -1.98 -1.41 -12.08
C ASN A 187 -0.93 -2.49 -12.33
N HIS A 188 -0.24 -2.43 -13.48
CA HIS A 188 0.72 -3.43 -13.96
C HIS A 188 2.08 -3.36 -13.21
N SER A 189 2.03 -3.36 -11.89
CA SER A 189 3.18 -3.23 -10.97
C SER A 189 3.10 -4.30 -9.90
N ASP A 190 4.12 -5.16 -9.82
CA ASP A 190 4.19 -6.21 -8.78
C ASP A 190 4.19 -5.59 -7.38
N GLN A 191 4.84 -4.43 -7.18
CA GLN A 191 4.84 -3.72 -5.91
C GLN A 191 3.43 -3.25 -5.53
N TYR A 192 2.65 -2.78 -6.51
CA TYR A 192 1.27 -2.37 -6.26
C TYR A 192 0.43 -3.57 -5.82
N VAL A 193 0.61 -4.73 -6.47
CA VAL A 193 -0.05 -5.97 -6.06
C VAL A 193 0.30 -6.34 -4.62
N GLU A 194 1.59 -6.30 -4.26
CA GLU A 194 2.04 -6.57 -2.89
C GLU A 194 1.43 -5.60 -1.87
N ASP A 195 1.41 -4.30 -2.19
CA ASP A 195 0.89 -3.26 -1.28
C ASP A 195 -0.63 -3.42 -1.06
N VAL A 196 -1.41 -3.65 -2.12
CA VAL A 196 -2.85 -3.86 -2.02
C VAL A 196 -3.16 -5.13 -1.24
N LEU A 197 -2.48 -6.25 -1.54
CA LEU A 197 -2.67 -7.50 -0.80
C LEU A 197 -2.29 -7.36 0.68
N HIS A 198 -1.24 -6.59 0.97
CA HIS A 198 -0.86 -6.29 2.35
C HIS A 198 -2.00 -5.60 3.12
N TYR A 199 -2.53 -4.49 2.58
CA TYR A 199 -3.63 -3.77 3.24
C TYR A 199 -4.92 -4.58 3.27
N MET A 200 -5.26 -5.30 2.20
CA MET A 200 -6.44 -6.17 2.16
C MET A 200 -6.42 -7.20 3.29
N ASN A 201 -5.29 -7.89 3.49
CA ASN A 201 -5.16 -8.89 4.55
C ASN A 201 -5.20 -8.25 5.94
N LEU A 202 -4.54 -7.09 6.11
CA LEU A 202 -4.56 -6.34 7.37
C LEU A 202 -5.97 -5.90 7.76
N TYR A 203 -6.77 -5.44 6.79
CA TYR A 203 -8.16 -5.05 7.01
C TYR A 203 -9.06 -6.25 7.26
N LYS A 204 -8.90 -7.31 6.48
CA LYS A 204 -9.66 -8.54 6.67
C LYS A 204 -9.44 -9.11 8.07
N GLU A 205 -8.19 -9.21 8.53
CA GLU A 205 -7.89 -9.70 9.88
C GLU A 205 -8.59 -8.84 10.95
N LYS A 206 -8.41 -7.52 10.89
CA LYS A 206 -8.93 -6.62 11.91
C LYS A 206 -10.48 -6.65 12.02
N TYR A 207 -11.17 -6.56 10.88
CA TYR A 207 -12.61 -6.32 10.87
C TYR A 207 -13.44 -7.61 10.76
N VAL A 208 -12.83 -8.75 10.39
CA VAL A 208 -13.49 -10.06 10.57
C VAL A 208 -13.51 -10.44 12.05
N GLU A 209 -12.43 -10.15 12.80
CA GLU A 209 -12.41 -10.36 14.26
C GLU A 209 -13.48 -9.52 14.98
N GLU A 210 -13.67 -8.25 14.58
CA GLU A 210 -14.72 -7.38 15.15
C GLU A 210 -16.14 -7.90 14.86
N ASP A 211 -16.43 -8.39 13.64
CA ASP A 211 -17.74 -8.94 13.28
C ASP A 211 -18.06 -10.27 14.02
N GLU A 212 -17.05 -11.06 14.40
CA GLU A 212 -17.25 -12.31 15.19
C GLU A 212 -17.51 -12.03 16.68
N ASP A 213 -16.83 -11.05 17.27
CA ASP A 213 -17.01 -10.68 18.69
C ASP A 213 -18.39 -10.06 18.96
N ASP A 214 -18.97 -9.34 18.00
CA ASP A 214 -20.30 -8.72 18.12
C ASP A 214 -21.46 -9.75 18.10
N ILE A 215 -21.22 -10.97 17.60
CA ILE A 215 -22.23 -12.05 17.55
C ILE A 215 -22.35 -12.79 18.89
N GLU A 216 -21.33 -12.71 19.76
CA GLU A 216 -21.30 -13.38 21.07
C GLU A 216 -21.81 -12.52 22.26
N THR A 217 -22.32 -11.29 22.01
CA THR A 217 -22.84 -10.39 23.07
C THR A 217 -24.36 -10.16 23.01
#